data_AF-A0AAD7GBM7-F1
#
_entry.id   AF-A0AAD7GBM7-F1
#
_cell.length_a   1.000
_cell.length_b   1.000
_cell.length_c   1.000
_cell.angle_alpha   90.00
_cell.angle_beta   90.00
_cell.angle_gamma   90.00
#
_symmetry.space_group_name_H-M   'P 1'
#
loop_
_entity.id
_entity.type
_entity.pdbx_description
1 polymer ?
#
loop_
_entity_poly.entity_id
_entity_poly.type
_entity_poly.pdbx_seq_one_letter_code
_entity_poly.pdbx_strand_id
1 'polypeptide(L)'
;MFNNNIEILPHWIKEFTKVIHYLGTDNIFISVVESHSWDGTAEMLDEWKGTLDGMGVAHLIRTRDQTIPRPAGGKLKIEFLSATRNLAMAPLVEHGGYDVVLFSNDVLIEAESVVELLKTKNGEWDMVCGLDLARWGMYDAWVVRDRLGRLVSSLWPYFLEDAGLHAVMADEPAPVFTCWNGIVAFRADPLLPISLRTPGRLSTFPHSHPLPDTHPAYPQPASLTPALTPPISFRSTGPKEPCYSSESFNFPYDLRRQFDMQRIFLNPRVINSYEWRFYVWYKYITRHWVVRWWIKHVEAGNGMQFAKMVIGVPAHVWSWDGGECHPHLDGYQYL
;
A
#
# COMPACT_ATOMS: atom_id res chain seq x y z
N MET A 1 7.65 -2.83 8.08
CA MET A 1 9.09 -3.01 8.35
C MET A 1 9.52 -1.84 9.20
N PHE A 2 10.30 -2.07 10.26
CA PHE A 2 10.84 -0.98 11.08
C PHE A 2 12.37 -0.86 10.93
N ASN A 3 12.86 0.38 10.89
CA ASN A 3 14.26 0.77 10.90
C ASN A 3 14.41 2.15 11.58
N ASN A 4 14.96 2.22 12.78
CA ASN A 4 15.12 3.46 13.55
C ASN A 4 13.80 4.25 13.76
N ASN A 5 12.77 3.58 14.27
CA ASN A 5 11.42 4.14 14.38
C ASN A 5 10.97 4.42 15.83
N ILE A 6 11.89 4.59 16.77
CA ILE A 6 11.55 4.74 18.19
C ILE A 6 10.59 5.90 18.50
N GLU A 7 10.58 6.95 17.67
CA GLU A 7 9.69 8.12 17.84
C GLU A 7 8.22 7.83 17.47
N ILE A 8 7.98 6.90 16.56
CA ILE A 8 6.65 6.56 16.02
C ILE A 8 6.10 5.30 16.71
N LEU A 9 6.99 4.35 17.01
CA LEU A 9 6.65 3.02 17.45
C LEU A 9 5.76 2.97 18.71
N PRO A 10 5.94 3.81 19.76
CA PRO A 10 5.04 3.80 20.93
C PRO A 10 3.59 4.10 20.58
N HIS A 11 3.37 5.08 19.69
CA HIS A 11 2.02 5.41 19.21
C HIS A 11 1.46 4.29 18.34
N TRP A 12 2.27 3.79 17.40
CA TRP A 12 1.87 2.70 16.53
C TRP A 12 1.46 1.44 17.32
N ILE A 13 2.27 1.00 18.28
CA ILE A 13 1.97 -0.14 19.17
C ILE A 13 0.66 0.10 19.92
N LYS A 14 0.49 1.30 20.51
CA LYS A 14 -0.73 1.64 21.25
C LYS A 14 -1.98 1.54 20.37
N GLU A 15 -1.94 2.11 19.17
CA GLU A 15 -3.09 2.13 18.27
C GLU A 15 -3.38 0.75 17.68
N PHE A 16 -2.37 -0.02 17.28
CA PHE A 16 -2.57 -1.39 16.82
C PHE A 16 -3.01 -2.34 17.94
N THR A 17 -2.63 -2.10 19.19
CA THR A 17 -3.17 -2.85 20.35
C THR A 17 -4.68 -2.60 20.49
N LYS A 18 -5.17 -1.38 20.26
CA LYS A 18 -6.62 -1.10 20.22
C LYS A 18 -7.30 -1.82 19.05
N VAL A 19 -6.68 -1.85 17.87
CA VAL A 19 -7.20 -2.60 16.71
C VAL A 19 -7.31 -4.09 17.05
N ILE A 20 -6.31 -4.65 17.72
CA ILE A 20 -6.33 -6.04 18.19
C ILE A 20 -7.53 -6.30 19.10
N HIS A 21 -7.76 -5.45 20.09
CA HIS A 21 -8.93 -5.58 20.96
C HIS A 21 -10.27 -5.43 20.22
N TYR A 22 -10.34 -4.56 19.21
CA TYR A 22 -11.57 -4.33 18.45
C TYR A 22 -11.93 -5.51 17.53
N LEU A 23 -10.94 -6.09 16.84
CA LEU A 23 -11.16 -7.22 15.92
C LEU A 23 -11.20 -8.57 16.65
N GLY A 24 -10.59 -8.66 17.84
CA GLY A 24 -10.46 -9.88 18.62
C GLY A 24 -9.13 -10.59 18.37
N THR A 25 -8.57 -11.16 19.44
CA THR A 25 -7.24 -11.80 19.45
C THR A 25 -7.18 -13.04 18.54
N ASP A 26 -8.29 -13.76 18.40
CA ASP A 26 -8.39 -14.98 17.58
C ASP A 26 -8.51 -14.68 16.06
N ASN A 27 -8.78 -13.43 15.70
CA ASN A 27 -9.02 -13.01 14.32
C ASN A 27 -7.80 -12.31 13.69
N ILE A 28 -6.67 -12.24 14.40
CA ILE A 28 -5.49 -11.48 13.97
C ILE A 28 -4.23 -12.33 14.09
N PHE A 29 -3.38 -12.18 13.09
CA PHE A 29 -1.96 -12.49 13.18
C PHE A 29 -1.13 -11.22 13.03
N ILE A 30 -0.14 -11.03 13.89
CA ILE A 30 0.81 -9.91 13.79
C ILE A 30 2.14 -10.40 13.22
N SER A 31 2.54 -9.90 12.05
CA SER A 31 3.87 -10.17 11.48
C SER A 31 4.65 -8.87 11.35
N VAL A 32 5.84 -8.81 11.95
CA VAL A 32 6.71 -7.63 11.91
C VAL A 32 8.12 -8.07 11.59
N VAL A 33 8.78 -7.27 10.75
CA VAL A 33 10.22 -7.38 10.49
C VAL A 33 10.85 -6.04 10.84
N GLU A 34 11.81 -6.07 11.75
CA GLU A 34 12.69 -4.97 12.09
C GLU A 34 14.12 -5.39 11.78
N SER A 35 14.85 -4.48 11.14
CA SER A 35 16.25 -4.69 10.85
C SER A 35 17.04 -3.38 10.81
N HIS A 36 18.34 -3.49 11.08
CA HIS A 36 19.31 -2.40 10.96
C HIS A 36 18.99 -1.16 11.82
N SER A 37 18.26 -1.30 12.93
CA SER A 37 18.06 -0.21 13.89
C SER A 37 19.24 -0.03 14.84
N TRP A 38 19.51 1.21 15.22
CA TRP A 38 20.54 1.64 16.17
C TRP A 38 19.95 2.41 17.36
N ASP A 39 18.64 2.61 17.36
CA ASP A 39 17.85 3.15 18.45
C ASP A 39 17.14 2.02 19.23
N GLY A 40 16.25 2.38 20.15
CA GLY A 40 15.49 1.41 20.97
C GLY A 40 14.35 0.67 20.25
N THR A 41 14.27 0.72 18.92
CA THR A 41 13.16 0.12 18.15
C THR A 41 13.07 -1.39 18.39
N ALA A 42 14.21 -2.08 18.38
CA ALA A 42 14.26 -3.52 18.49
C ALA A 42 13.83 -4.00 19.89
N GLU A 43 14.32 -3.32 20.94
CA GLU A 43 13.98 -3.59 22.33
C GLU A 43 12.48 -3.40 22.59
N MET A 44 11.91 -2.31 22.07
CA MET A 44 10.48 -2.03 22.22
C MET A 44 9.59 -3.06 21.52
N LEU A 45 10.01 -3.55 20.36
CA LEU A 45 9.30 -4.64 19.67
C LEU A 45 9.39 -5.96 20.44
N ASP A 46 10.50 -6.24 21.12
CA ASP A 46 10.62 -7.41 22.00
C ASP A 46 9.71 -7.32 23.23
N GLU A 47 9.62 -6.13 23.84
CA GLU A 47 8.65 -5.90 24.93
C GLU A 47 7.20 -6.09 24.46
N TRP A 48 6.90 -5.65 23.24
CA TRP A 48 5.57 -5.83 22.66
C TRP A 48 5.25 -7.29 22.34
N LYS A 49 6.23 -8.13 21.96
CA LYS A 49 6.03 -9.59 21.86
C LYS A 49 5.48 -10.16 23.15
N GLY A 50 6.11 -9.85 24.29
CA GLY A 50 5.63 -10.32 25.59
C GLY A 50 4.22 -9.86 25.92
N THR A 51 3.83 -8.67 25.45
CA THR A 51 2.45 -8.17 25.56
C THR A 51 1.49 -8.99 24.68
N LEU A 52 1.86 -9.27 23.43
CA LEU A 52 1.06 -10.08 22.50
C LEU A 52 0.91 -11.54 22.99
N ASP A 53 1.97 -12.13 23.53
CA ASP A 53 1.95 -13.44 24.19
C ASP A 53 0.95 -13.46 25.35
N GLY A 54 1.02 -12.45 26.24
CA GLY A 54 0.08 -12.30 27.36
C GLY A 54 -1.38 -12.09 26.92
N MET A 55 -1.59 -11.53 25.73
CA MET A 55 -2.91 -11.35 25.11
C MET A 55 -3.40 -12.60 24.36
N GLY A 56 -2.54 -13.61 24.13
CA GLY A 56 -2.86 -14.77 23.32
C GLY A 56 -2.99 -14.48 21.81
N VAL A 57 -2.30 -13.44 21.31
CA VAL A 57 -2.33 -13.06 19.90
C VAL A 57 -1.26 -13.83 19.13
N ALA A 58 -1.66 -14.55 18.09
CA ALA A 58 -0.71 -15.21 17.20
C ALA A 58 0.17 -14.16 16.51
N HIS A 59 1.49 -14.33 16.58
CA HIS A 59 2.41 -13.36 16.01
C HIS A 59 3.76 -13.95 15.65
N LEU A 60 4.48 -13.23 14.79
CA LEU A 60 5.87 -13.47 14.49
C LEU A 60 6.59 -12.15 14.24
N ILE A 61 7.26 -11.67 15.29
CA ILE A 61 8.02 -10.43 15.25
C ILE A 61 9.51 -10.80 15.15
N ARG A 62 10.14 -10.42 14.04
CA ARG A 62 11.57 -10.58 13.80
C ARG A 62 12.26 -9.25 14.10
N THR A 63 13.11 -9.25 15.10
CA THR A 63 13.91 -8.09 15.54
C THR A 63 15.38 -8.36 15.24
N ARG A 64 16.10 -7.33 14.81
CA ARG A 64 17.51 -7.39 14.41
C ARG A 64 17.75 -8.43 13.30
N ASP A 65 16.77 -8.62 12.42
CA ASP A 65 16.83 -9.63 11.37
C ASP A 65 17.55 -9.10 10.12
N GLN A 66 18.76 -9.61 9.87
CA GLN A 66 19.58 -9.20 8.73
C GLN A 66 19.59 -10.25 7.61
N THR A 67 18.55 -11.11 7.54
CA THR A 67 18.42 -12.12 6.48
C THR A 67 18.41 -11.48 5.09
N ILE A 68 17.78 -10.30 4.97
CA ILE A 68 17.79 -9.50 3.75
C ILE A 68 18.87 -8.42 3.90
N PRO A 69 19.96 -8.46 3.11
CA PRO A 69 21.05 -7.49 3.24
C PRO A 69 20.62 -6.11 2.73
N ARG A 70 20.93 -5.06 3.48
CA ARG A 70 20.64 -3.68 3.06
C ARG A 70 21.62 -3.25 1.96
N PRO A 71 21.13 -2.78 0.82
CA PRO A 71 22.00 -2.40 -0.28
C PRO A 71 22.53 -0.97 -0.16
N ALA A 72 23.63 -0.69 -0.86
CA ALA A 72 24.28 0.62 -0.88
C ALA A 72 23.68 1.63 -1.89
N GLY A 73 22.62 1.30 -2.65
CA GLY A 73 22.09 2.15 -3.73
C GLY A 73 20.58 2.00 -4.03
N GLY A 74 20.04 2.94 -4.83
CA GLY A 74 18.58 3.15 -5.00
C GLY A 74 17.80 2.07 -5.77
N LYS A 75 18.31 1.49 -6.87
CA LYS A 75 17.63 0.38 -7.58
C LYS A 75 17.52 -0.86 -6.68
N LEU A 76 18.59 -1.14 -5.95
CA LEU A 76 18.64 -2.23 -4.98
C LEU A 76 17.67 -1.98 -3.80
N LYS A 77 17.28 -0.73 -3.52
CA LYS A 77 16.32 -0.42 -2.45
C LYS A 77 14.94 -1.04 -2.70
N ILE A 78 14.45 -1.06 -3.93
CA ILE A 78 13.16 -1.69 -4.28
C ILE A 78 13.24 -3.21 -4.14
N GLU A 79 14.36 -3.81 -4.55
CA GLU A 79 14.60 -5.25 -4.36
C GLU A 79 14.65 -5.60 -2.87
N PHE A 80 15.34 -4.78 -2.07
CA PHE A 80 15.38 -4.91 -0.62
C PHE A 80 13.99 -4.80 0.02
N LEU A 81 13.21 -3.79 -0.37
CA LEU A 81 11.85 -3.59 0.16
C LEU A 81 10.93 -4.75 -0.22
N SER A 82 10.96 -5.20 -1.47
CA SER A 82 10.13 -6.32 -1.93
C SER A 82 10.49 -7.63 -1.21
N ALA A 83 11.78 -7.94 -1.09
CA ALA A 83 12.24 -9.10 -0.32
C ALA A 83 11.85 -9.02 1.16
N THR A 84 11.97 -7.85 1.78
CA THR A 84 11.60 -7.66 3.19
C THR A 84 10.09 -7.78 3.42
N ARG A 85 9.26 -7.29 2.49
CA ARG A 85 7.80 -7.49 2.55
C ARG A 85 7.44 -8.95 2.41
N ASN A 86 8.08 -9.68 1.49
CA ASN A 86 7.88 -11.12 1.37
C ASN A 86 8.28 -11.87 2.65
N LEU A 87 9.37 -11.47 3.32
CA LEU A 87 9.75 -12.04 4.61
C LEU A 87 8.68 -11.78 5.69
N ALA A 88 8.09 -10.59 5.72
CA ALA A 88 6.97 -10.30 6.63
C ALA A 88 5.70 -11.09 6.28
N MET A 89 5.48 -11.41 4.99
CA MET A 89 4.32 -12.19 4.54
C MET A 89 4.47 -13.71 4.71
N ALA A 90 5.68 -14.21 4.98
CA ALA A 90 5.96 -15.65 5.02
C ALA A 90 4.96 -16.47 5.88
N PRO A 91 4.55 -16.03 7.10
CA PRO A 91 3.59 -16.80 7.90
C PRO A 91 2.24 -17.02 7.21
N LEU A 92 1.76 -16.02 6.46
CA LEU A 92 0.53 -16.14 5.70
C LEU A 92 0.70 -17.13 4.53
N VAL A 93 1.80 -17.02 3.80
CA VAL A 93 2.05 -17.86 2.62
C VAL A 93 2.23 -19.33 3.01
N GLU A 94 2.85 -19.59 4.16
CA GLU A 94 3.14 -20.93 4.66
C GLU A 94 1.91 -21.61 5.29
N HIS A 95 1.05 -20.86 5.97
CA HIS A 95 -0.04 -21.44 6.78
C HIS A 95 -1.45 -21.09 6.30
N GLY A 96 -1.62 -20.01 5.52
CA GLY A 96 -2.94 -19.52 5.10
C GLY A 96 -3.79 -19.08 6.29
N GLY A 97 -5.12 -19.22 6.14
CA GLY A 97 -6.07 -19.04 7.25
C GLY A 97 -6.54 -17.62 7.52
N TYR A 98 -6.10 -16.63 6.73
CA TYR A 98 -6.54 -15.24 6.85
C TYR A 98 -7.08 -14.70 5.53
N ASP A 99 -8.11 -13.85 5.63
CA ASP A 99 -8.86 -13.34 4.47
C ASP A 99 -8.32 -12.03 3.93
N VAL A 100 -7.78 -11.23 4.85
CA VAL A 100 -7.35 -9.86 4.61
C VAL A 100 -5.95 -9.70 5.18
N VAL A 101 -5.09 -9.08 4.39
CA VAL A 101 -3.79 -8.57 4.84
C VAL A 101 -3.95 -7.08 5.05
N LEU A 102 -3.66 -6.62 6.27
CA LEU A 102 -3.47 -5.20 6.57
C LEU A 102 -1.96 -4.95 6.66
N PHE A 103 -1.41 -4.22 5.69
CA PHE A 103 -0.01 -3.85 5.66
C PHE A 103 0.15 -2.39 6.07
N SER A 104 0.90 -2.14 7.15
CA SER A 104 1.25 -0.81 7.63
C SER A 104 2.74 -0.58 7.49
N ASN A 105 3.11 0.59 6.98
CA ASN A 105 4.43 1.17 7.17
C ASN A 105 4.56 1.69 8.61
N ASP A 106 5.71 2.29 8.90
CA ASP A 106 6.08 3.03 10.11
C ASP A 106 5.42 4.42 10.18
N VAL A 107 4.09 4.47 10.06
CA VAL A 107 3.31 5.71 10.01
C VAL A 107 2.50 5.94 11.28
N LEU A 108 2.23 7.21 11.59
CA LEU A 108 1.27 7.63 12.59
C LEU A 108 -0.15 7.42 12.05
N ILE A 109 -0.96 6.65 12.79
CA ILE A 109 -2.34 6.36 12.44
C ILE A 109 -3.13 5.90 13.68
N GLU A 110 -4.37 6.36 13.80
CA GLU A 110 -5.32 5.96 14.84
C GLU A 110 -6.05 4.66 14.49
N ALA A 111 -6.41 3.88 15.53
CA ALA A 111 -7.17 2.64 15.38
C ALA A 111 -8.49 2.83 14.61
N GLU A 112 -9.20 3.94 14.83
CA GLU A 112 -10.44 4.29 14.13
C GLU A 112 -10.21 4.46 12.62
N SER A 113 -9.04 4.96 12.22
CA SER A 113 -8.67 5.12 10.81
C SER A 113 -8.38 3.76 10.16
N VAL A 114 -7.81 2.82 10.91
CA VAL A 114 -7.63 1.43 10.46
C VAL A 114 -8.98 0.74 10.26
N VAL A 115 -9.92 0.92 11.21
CA VAL A 115 -11.28 0.38 11.07
C VAL A 115 -12.02 1.01 9.89
N GLU A 116 -11.90 2.32 9.68
CA GLU A 116 -12.44 3.04 8.51
C GLU A 116 -11.85 2.49 7.20
N LEU A 117 -10.54 2.18 7.16
CA LEU A 117 -9.90 1.56 6.00
C LEU A 117 -10.57 0.23 5.66
N LEU A 118 -10.68 -0.69 6.64
CA LEU A 118 -11.26 -2.02 6.44
C LEU A 118 -12.74 -1.96 6.04
N LYS A 119 -13.50 -1.01 6.59
CA LYS A 119 -14.92 -0.80 6.30
C LYS A 119 -15.19 -0.02 5.00
N THR A 120 -14.15 0.43 4.29
CA THR A 120 -14.30 1.11 3.00
C THR A 120 -15.27 0.33 2.11
N LYS A 121 -16.25 1.01 1.50
CA LYS A 121 -17.28 0.36 0.66
C LYS A 121 -17.90 -0.89 1.31
N ASN A 122 -18.14 -0.88 2.62
CA ASN A 122 -18.68 -2.00 3.39
C ASN A 122 -17.86 -3.30 3.29
N GLY A 123 -16.55 -3.21 3.02
CA GLY A 123 -15.69 -4.36 2.79
C GLY A 123 -15.70 -4.88 1.35
N GLU A 124 -16.45 -4.24 0.43
CA GLU A 124 -16.52 -4.64 -0.98
C GLU A 124 -15.36 -4.05 -1.80
N TRP A 125 -14.15 -4.47 -1.46
CA TRP A 125 -12.92 -4.12 -2.17
C TRP A 125 -12.02 -5.33 -2.34
N ASP A 126 -11.13 -5.21 -3.33
CA ASP A 126 -10.03 -6.14 -3.56
C ASP A 126 -8.74 -5.64 -2.89
N MET A 127 -8.54 -4.31 -2.95
CA MET A 127 -7.48 -3.60 -2.24
C MET A 127 -7.93 -2.17 -1.90
N VAL A 128 -7.49 -1.64 -0.76
CA VAL A 128 -7.79 -0.27 -0.34
C VAL A 128 -6.59 0.34 0.39
N CYS A 129 -6.25 1.58 0.06
CA CYS A 129 -5.13 2.30 0.68
C CYS A 129 -5.60 3.54 1.43
N GLY A 130 -4.82 3.94 2.43
CA GLY A 130 -4.92 5.24 3.06
C GLY A 130 -4.22 6.34 2.25
N LEU A 131 -3.91 7.43 2.93
CA LEU A 131 -3.28 8.61 2.37
C LEU A 131 -2.17 9.11 3.30
N ASP A 132 -0.93 9.01 2.84
CA ASP A 132 0.26 9.47 3.55
C ASP A 132 0.57 10.91 3.21
N LEU A 133 0.47 11.80 4.19
CA LEU A 133 0.62 13.24 3.97
C LEU A 133 1.86 13.79 4.66
N ALA A 134 2.67 14.53 3.91
CA ALA A 134 3.88 15.21 4.35
C ALA A 134 3.84 16.69 3.97
N ARG A 135 4.98 17.39 4.04
CA ARG A 135 5.08 18.85 3.84
C ARG A 135 4.31 19.40 2.64
N TRP A 136 4.32 18.70 1.52
CA TRP A 136 3.77 19.16 0.25
C TRP A 136 2.56 18.35 -0.23
N GLY A 137 1.79 17.76 0.70
CA GLY A 137 0.65 16.90 0.37
C GLY A 137 1.03 15.43 0.36
N MET A 138 0.45 14.66 -0.57
CA MET A 138 0.63 13.22 -0.68
C MET A 138 2.11 12.88 -0.96
N TYR A 139 2.72 12.13 -0.04
CA TYR A 139 4.15 11.85 -0.06
C TYR A 139 4.49 10.80 -1.11
N ASP A 140 3.96 9.58 -0.99
CA ASP A 140 4.17 8.51 -1.97
C ASP A 140 3.22 8.61 -3.19
N ALA A 141 2.96 9.81 -3.73
CA ALA A 141 2.06 9.94 -4.89
C ALA A 141 2.62 9.28 -6.17
N TRP A 142 3.92 9.01 -6.22
CA TRP A 142 4.58 8.34 -7.35
C TRP A 142 4.17 6.87 -7.53
N VAL A 143 3.66 6.19 -6.50
CA VAL A 143 3.12 4.82 -6.65
C VAL A 143 1.63 4.80 -6.98
N VAL A 144 0.99 5.97 -6.95
CA VAL A 144 -0.44 6.13 -7.20
C VAL A 144 -0.68 6.33 -8.69
N ARG A 145 -1.73 5.68 -9.18
CA ARG A 145 -2.30 5.95 -10.50
C ARG A 145 -3.78 6.16 -10.36
N ASP A 146 -4.33 7.17 -11.03
CA ASP A 146 -5.78 7.33 -11.11
C ASP A 146 -6.43 6.10 -11.78
N ARG A 147 -7.76 5.98 -11.77
CA ARG A 147 -8.43 4.80 -12.35
C ARG A 147 -8.14 4.58 -13.85
N LEU A 148 -7.65 5.60 -14.56
CA LEU A 148 -7.28 5.53 -15.98
C LEU A 148 -5.80 5.19 -16.16
N GLY A 149 -5.09 4.89 -15.07
CA GLY A 149 -3.68 4.57 -15.08
C GLY A 149 -2.77 5.80 -15.15
N ARG A 150 -3.25 7.03 -14.94
CA ARG A 150 -2.44 8.25 -15.10
C ARG A 150 -1.75 8.66 -13.80
N LEU A 151 -0.62 9.36 -13.94
CA LEU A 151 0.06 10.04 -12.84
C LEU A 151 -0.84 11.11 -12.22
N VAL A 152 -0.74 11.23 -10.90
CA VAL A 152 -1.59 12.11 -10.09
C VAL A 152 -0.78 13.26 -9.51
N SER A 153 -1.45 14.28 -8.99
CA SER A 153 -0.80 15.33 -8.20
C SER A 153 -0.60 14.88 -6.75
N SER A 154 0.48 15.35 -6.13
CA SER A 154 0.62 15.27 -4.67
C SER A 154 -0.31 16.24 -3.93
N LEU A 155 -0.85 17.23 -4.63
CA LEU A 155 -1.65 18.31 -4.05
C LEU A 155 -3.14 18.01 -4.19
N TRP A 156 -3.90 18.32 -3.14
CA TRP A 156 -5.35 18.11 -3.13
C TRP A 156 -6.00 18.93 -4.25
N PRO A 157 -6.94 18.37 -5.03
CA PRO A 157 -7.67 17.11 -4.85
C PRO A 157 -7.04 15.86 -5.51
N TYR A 158 -5.75 15.88 -5.80
CA TYR A 158 -4.89 14.78 -6.29
C TYR A 158 -5.18 14.29 -7.71
N PHE A 159 -6.43 13.96 -8.00
CA PHE A 159 -6.86 13.37 -9.27
C PHE A 159 -7.35 14.43 -10.24
N LEU A 160 -7.03 14.25 -11.52
CA LEU A 160 -7.54 15.09 -12.60
C LEU A 160 -8.81 14.49 -13.24
N GLU A 161 -8.92 13.17 -13.26
CA GLU A 161 -10.07 12.49 -13.83
C GLU A 161 -11.31 12.64 -12.93
N ASP A 162 -12.47 12.76 -13.56
CA ASP A 162 -13.72 13.19 -12.95
C ASP A 162 -14.16 12.39 -11.71
N ALA A 163 -14.07 11.05 -11.77
CA ALA A 163 -14.61 10.19 -10.72
C ALA A 163 -13.77 10.28 -9.44
N GLY A 164 -12.44 10.17 -9.56
CA GLY A 164 -11.50 10.31 -8.46
C GLY A 164 -11.48 11.72 -7.89
N LEU A 165 -11.54 12.74 -8.75
CA LEU A 165 -11.62 14.15 -8.33
C LEU A 165 -12.84 14.38 -7.43
N HIS A 166 -14.04 14.03 -7.92
CA HIS A 166 -15.27 14.24 -7.16
C HIS A 166 -15.32 13.37 -5.90
N ALA A 167 -14.83 12.13 -5.94
CA ALA A 167 -14.74 11.28 -4.77
C ALA A 167 -13.85 11.91 -3.68
N VAL A 168 -12.65 12.38 -4.02
CA VAL A 168 -11.76 13.05 -3.05
C VAL A 168 -12.39 14.35 -2.52
N MET A 169 -13.04 15.13 -3.38
CA MET A 169 -13.74 16.34 -2.96
C MET A 169 -14.94 16.03 -2.04
N ALA A 170 -15.62 14.90 -2.25
CA ALA A 170 -16.70 14.41 -1.41
C ALA A 170 -16.21 13.68 -0.14
N ASP A 171 -14.91 13.36 -0.06
CA ASP A 171 -14.31 12.53 0.99
C ASP A 171 -14.79 11.07 0.96
N GLU A 172 -15.09 10.61 -0.25
CA GLU A 172 -15.49 9.25 -0.56
C GLU A 172 -14.30 8.44 -1.10
N PRO A 173 -14.34 7.10 -0.99
CA PRO A 173 -13.30 6.25 -1.56
C PRO A 173 -13.21 6.42 -3.08
N ALA A 174 -12.06 6.90 -3.55
CA ALA A 174 -11.78 7.14 -4.95
C ALA A 174 -11.27 5.85 -5.63
N PRO A 175 -11.84 5.43 -6.77
CA PRO A 175 -11.29 4.32 -7.53
C PRO A 175 -9.93 4.71 -8.12
N VAL A 176 -8.94 3.83 -7.99
CA VAL A 176 -7.56 4.08 -8.44
C VAL A 176 -6.99 2.85 -9.11
N PHE A 177 -6.07 3.03 -10.08
CA PHE A 177 -5.40 1.91 -10.71
C PHE A 177 -4.38 1.26 -9.75
N THR A 178 -3.60 2.07 -9.04
CA THR A 178 -2.68 1.60 -7.97
C THR A 178 -2.64 2.60 -6.81
N CYS A 179 -2.34 2.12 -5.60
CA CYS A 179 -2.05 2.93 -4.41
C CYS A 179 -1.27 2.11 -3.37
N TRP A 180 -0.69 2.78 -2.35
CA TRP A 180 -0.08 2.10 -1.19
C TRP A 180 -0.07 3.01 0.05
N ASN A 181 0.53 4.20 -0.09
CA ASN A 181 0.36 5.39 0.78
C ASN A 181 0.30 5.12 2.29
N GLY A 182 1.37 4.50 2.81
CA GLY A 182 1.60 4.30 4.24
C GLY A 182 0.82 3.15 4.89
N ILE A 183 -0.41 2.90 4.47
CA ILE A 183 -1.22 1.76 4.96
C ILE A 183 -2.17 1.26 3.88
N VAL A 184 -2.28 -0.06 3.78
CA VAL A 184 -3.10 -0.73 2.76
C VAL A 184 -3.72 -2.01 3.30
N ALA A 185 -4.93 -2.33 2.87
CA ALA A 185 -5.57 -3.62 3.06
C ALA A 185 -5.87 -4.29 1.72
N PHE A 186 -5.65 -5.60 1.60
CA PHE A 186 -5.95 -6.35 0.37
C PHE A 186 -6.33 -7.80 0.68
N ARG A 187 -7.00 -8.47 -0.26
CA ARG A 187 -7.40 -9.88 -0.13
C ARG A 187 -6.18 -10.80 -0.17
N ALA A 188 -6.16 -11.80 0.70
CA ALA A 188 -5.00 -12.69 0.86
C ALA A 188 -4.82 -13.72 -0.26
N ASP A 189 -5.91 -14.23 -0.84
CA ASP A 189 -5.90 -15.38 -1.76
C ASP A 189 -4.87 -15.33 -2.91
N PRO A 190 -4.63 -14.17 -3.57
CA PRO A 190 -3.59 -14.06 -4.60
C PRO A 190 -2.17 -14.42 -4.14
N LEU A 191 -1.84 -14.23 -2.87
CA LEU A 191 -0.54 -14.57 -2.28
C LEU A 191 -0.43 -16.05 -1.88
N LEU A 192 -1.57 -16.72 -1.69
CA LEU A 192 -1.61 -18.06 -1.12
C LEU A 192 -1.33 -19.13 -2.20
N PRO A 193 -0.58 -20.19 -1.85
CA PRO A 193 -0.57 -21.43 -2.63
C PRO A 193 -1.99 -21.91 -2.90
N ILE A 194 -2.23 -22.49 -4.08
CA ILE A 194 -3.58 -22.88 -4.53
C ILE A 194 -4.30 -23.76 -3.48
N SER A 195 -3.58 -24.65 -2.80
CA SER A 195 -4.11 -25.54 -1.77
C SER A 195 -4.59 -24.84 -0.49
N LEU A 196 -4.15 -23.61 -0.24
CA LEU A 196 -4.48 -22.82 0.95
C LEU A 196 -5.52 -21.73 0.68
N ARG A 197 -5.97 -21.59 -0.58
CA ARG A 197 -6.97 -20.57 -0.97
C ARG A 197 -8.36 -20.95 -0.49
N THR A 198 -9.15 -19.93 -0.17
CA THR A 198 -10.56 -20.15 0.17
C THR A 198 -11.37 -20.37 -1.11
N PRO A 199 -12.13 -21.48 -1.22
CA PRO A 199 -12.95 -21.75 -2.39
C PRO A 199 -13.93 -20.62 -2.70
N GLY A 200 -14.05 -20.26 -3.98
CA GLY A 200 -15.03 -19.27 -4.47
C GLY A 200 -14.62 -17.79 -4.36
N ARG A 201 -13.41 -17.47 -3.85
CA ARG A 201 -12.94 -16.09 -3.76
C ARG A 201 -12.28 -15.54 -5.02
N LEU A 202 -11.68 -16.43 -5.82
CA LEU A 202 -11.09 -16.08 -7.10
C LEU A 202 -11.92 -16.69 -8.23
N SER A 203 -11.98 -16.01 -9.37
CA SER A 203 -12.73 -16.46 -10.53
C SER A 203 -12.22 -17.80 -11.07
N THR A 204 -13.16 -18.69 -11.39
CA THR A 204 -12.91 -19.95 -12.11
C THR A 204 -13.10 -19.81 -13.61
N PHE A 205 -13.41 -18.62 -14.10
CA PHE A 205 -13.47 -18.33 -15.53
C PHE A 205 -12.11 -17.82 -16.01
N PRO A 206 -11.66 -18.21 -17.22
CA PRO A 206 -10.44 -17.66 -17.79
C PRO A 206 -10.53 -16.14 -17.96
N HIS A 207 -9.37 -15.50 -18.05
CA HIS A 207 -9.29 -14.06 -18.30
C HIS A 207 -10.02 -13.69 -19.60
N SER A 208 -10.79 -12.60 -19.56
CA SER A 208 -11.47 -12.03 -20.73
C SER A 208 -10.49 -11.56 -21.81
N HIS A 209 -9.29 -11.15 -21.39
CA HIS A 209 -8.21 -10.70 -22.26
C HIS A 209 -6.90 -11.37 -21.85
N PRO A 210 -6.05 -11.75 -22.83
CA PRO A 210 -4.71 -12.24 -22.51
C PRO A 210 -3.89 -11.16 -21.81
N LEU A 211 -2.92 -11.59 -21.00
CA LEU A 211 -1.91 -10.68 -20.46
C LEU A 211 -1.18 -9.96 -21.61
N PRO A 212 -0.82 -8.68 -21.43
CA PRO A 212 0.02 -7.97 -22.39
C PRO A 212 1.43 -8.58 -22.41
N ASP A 213 2.12 -8.51 -23.54
CA ASP A 213 3.44 -9.10 -23.76
C ASP A 213 4.56 -8.47 -22.91
N THR A 214 4.32 -7.22 -22.48
CA THR A 214 5.12 -6.45 -21.52
C THR A 214 5.02 -6.97 -20.08
N HIS A 215 3.98 -7.71 -19.72
CA HIS A 215 3.82 -8.23 -18.37
C HIS A 215 4.81 -9.38 -18.09
N PRO A 216 5.50 -9.43 -16.93
CA PRO A 216 6.50 -10.46 -16.63
C PRO A 216 6.00 -11.90 -16.72
N ALA A 217 4.74 -12.12 -16.32
CA ALA A 217 4.09 -13.42 -16.39
C ALA A 217 3.62 -13.83 -17.80
N TYR A 218 3.77 -12.99 -18.83
CA TYR A 218 3.44 -13.36 -20.21
C TYR A 218 4.50 -14.30 -20.82
N PRO A 219 4.10 -15.34 -21.59
CA PRO A 219 2.72 -15.75 -21.89
C PRO A 219 2.11 -16.65 -20.82
N GLN A 220 0.77 -16.64 -20.72
CA GLN A 220 0.01 -17.60 -19.91
C GLN A 220 -0.91 -18.47 -20.77
N PRO A 221 -1.24 -19.70 -20.34
CA PRO A 221 -2.23 -20.53 -21.02
C PRO A 221 -3.59 -19.82 -21.11
N ALA A 222 -4.25 -19.88 -22.27
CA ALA A 222 -5.56 -19.26 -22.47
C ALA A 222 -6.67 -19.82 -21.56
N SER A 223 -6.48 -21.03 -21.03
CA SER A 223 -7.38 -21.69 -20.07
C SER A 223 -7.06 -21.36 -18.60
N LEU A 224 -6.01 -20.58 -18.33
CA LEU A 224 -5.65 -20.23 -16.95
C LEU A 224 -6.72 -19.32 -16.35
N THR A 225 -7.13 -19.65 -15.13
CA THR A 225 -8.14 -18.93 -14.37
C THR A 225 -7.47 -18.27 -13.15
N PRO A 226 -7.97 -17.14 -12.64
CA PRO A 226 -7.48 -16.54 -11.40
C PRO A 226 -7.35 -17.52 -10.23
N ALA A 227 -8.30 -18.45 -10.10
CA ALA A 227 -8.27 -19.48 -9.06
C ALA A 227 -7.07 -20.44 -9.18
N LEU A 228 -6.58 -20.68 -10.40
CA LEU A 228 -5.45 -21.57 -10.71
C LEU A 228 -4.14 -20.81 -11.03
N THR A 229 -4.18 -19.48 -11.08
CA THR A 229 -3.00 -18.64 -11.26
C THR A 229 -2.00 -18.89 -10.11
N PRO A 230 -0.70 -19.08 -10.38
CA PRO A 230 0.32 -19.22 -9.34
C PRO A 230 0.29 -18.06 -8.33
N PRO A 231 0.68 -18.28 -7.06
CA PRO A 231 0.73 -17.21 -6.08
C PRO A 231 1.68 -16.09 -6.52
N ILE A 232 1.26 -14.84 -6.33
CA ILE A 232 2.12 -13.68 -6.54
C ILE A 232 2.89 -13.35 -5.26
N SER A 233 3.91 -12.50 -5.41
CA SER A 233 4.72 -11.98 -4.31
C SER A 233 5.10 -10.54 -4.60
N PHE A 234 5.56 -9.81 -3.59
CA PHE A 234 6.14 -8.49 -3.83
C PHE A 234 7.39 -8.63 -4.70
N ARG A 235 7.46 -7.84 -5.77
CA ARG A 235 8.56 -7.89 -6.73
C ARG A 235 9.01 -6.50 -7.15
N SER A 236 10.28 -6.39 -7.51
CA SER A 236 10.78 -5.26 -8.28
C SER A 236 10.28 -5.30 -9.73
N THR A 237 10.59 -4.26 -10.50
CA THR A 237 10.34 -4.20 -11.94
C THR A 237 10.94 -5.41 -12.65
N GLY A 238 10.12 -6.10 -13.44
CA GLY A 238 10.53 -7.26 -14.22
C GLY A 238 11.34 -6.89 -15.47
N PRO A 239 12.07 -7.86 -16.07
CA PRO A 239 12.94 -7.58 -17.23
C PRO A 239 12.18 -7.17 -18.50
N LYS A 240 10.89 -7.53 -18.59
CA LYS A 240 9.99 -7.15 -19.69
C LYS A 240 9.24 -5.84 -19.43
N GLU A 241 9.35 -5.29 -18.21
CA GLU A 241 8.64 -4.09 -17.81
C GLU A 241 9.48 -2.86 -18.13
N PRO A 242 9.07 -2.05 -19.12
CA PRO A 242 9.78 -0.83 -19.50
C PRO A 242 9.65 0.31 -18.47
N CYS A 243 8.85 0.15 -17.42
CA CYS A 243 8.51 1.19 -16.45
C CYS A 243 9.32 1.07 -15.16
N TYR A 244 9.94 2.14 -14.68
CA TYR A 244 10.49 2.14 -13.32
C TYR A 244 9.35 2.17 -12.29
N SER A 245 9.22 1.11 -11.50
CA SER A 245 8.11 0.90 -10.57
C SER A 245 8.56 0.30 -9.24
N SER A 246 7.88 0.65 -8.15
CA SER A 246 8.02 -0.04 -6.87
C SER A 246 7.20 -1.31 -6.81
N GLU A 247 7.55 -2.17 -5.86
CA GLU A 247 6.73 -3.28 -5.39
C GLU A 247 5.33 -2.83 -4.91
N SER A 248 5.20 -1.60 -4.40
CA SER A 248 3.92 -0.98 -4.05
C SER A 248 3.02 -0.69 -5.26
N PHE A 249 3.61 -0.44 -6.44
CA PHE A 249 2.89 -0.32 -7.70
C PHE A 249 2.67 -1.69 -8.35
N ASN A 250 3.69 -2.55 -8.36
CA ASN A 250 3.65 -3.85 -9.05
C ASN A 250 2.61 -4.79 -8.46
N PHE A 251 2.42 -4.75 -7.12
CA PHE A 251 1.44 -5.61 -6.46
C PHE A 251 -0.01 -5.36 -6.92
N PRO A 252 -0.60 -4.14 -6.83
CA PRO A 252 -1.93 -3.87 -7.37
C PRO A 252 -2.02 -4.06 -8.89
N TYR A 253 -0.93 -3.82 -9.63
CA TYR A 253 -0.87 -4.14 -11.05
C TYR A 253 -1.02 -5.65 -11.31
N ASP A 254 -0.32 -6.50 -10.56
CA ASP A 254 -0.44 -7.96 -10.63
C ASP A 254 -1.83 -8.45 -10.22
N LEU A 255 -2.43 -7.86 -9.16
CA LEU A 255 -3.81 -8.15 -8.76
C LEU A 255 -4.79 -7.94 -9.92
N ARG A 256 -4.67 -6.79 -10.61
CA ARG A 256 -5.53 -6.46 -11.75
C ARG A 256 -5.28 -7.38 -12.94
N ARG A 257 -4.02 -7.66 -13.26
CA ARG A 257 -3.63 -8.35 -14.49
C ARG A 257 -3.79 -9.87 -14.38
N GLN A 258 -3.40 -10.46 -13.25
CA GLN A 258 -3.36 -11.91 -13.06
C GLN A 258 -4.56 -12.49 -12.31
N PHE A 259 -5.34 -11.65 -11.61
CA PHE A 259 -6.49 -12.11 -10.81
C PHE A 259 -7.81 -11.39 -11.12
N ASP A 260 -7.81 -10.43 -12.04
CA ASP A 260 -8.96 -9.59 -12.38
C ASP A 260 -9.56 -8.84 -11.17
N MET A 261 -8.70 -8.50 -10.21
CA MET A 261 -9.07 -7.79 -9.00
C MET A 261 -9.01 -6.27 -9.24
N GLN A 262 -10.12 -5.70 -9.72
CA GLN A 262 -10.19 -4.31 -10.19
C GLN A 262 -10.70 -3.31 -9.13
N ARG A 263 -11.29 -3.78 -8.03
CA ARG A 263 -11.89 -2.92 -6.99
C ARG A 263 -10.83 -2.40 -6.04
N ILE A 264 -9.99 -1.50 -6.57
CA ILE A 264 -8.91 -0.84 -5.85
C ILE A 264 -9.32 0.60 -5.54
N PHE A 265 -9.28 0.98 -4.25
CA PHE A 265 -9.72 2.30 -3.79
C PHE A 265 -8.65 3.00 -2.94
N LEU A 266 -8.59 4.33 -3.06
CA LEU A 266 -7.90 5.19 -2.11
C LEU A 266 -8.96 5.86 -1.22
N ASN A 267 -8.88 5.67 0.09
CA ASN A 267 -9.81 6.28 1.05
C ASN A 267 -9.21 7.58 1.62
N PRO A 268 -9.68 8.78 1.19
CA PRO A 268 -9.11 10.04 1.63
C PRO A 268 -9.32 10.32 3.12
N ARG A 269 -10.24 9.61 3.79
CA ARG A 269 -10.50 9.76 5.23
C ARG A 269 -9.46 9.05 6.10
N VAL A 270 -8.71 8.10 5.54
CA VAL A 270 -7.68 7.33 6.25
C VAL A 270 -6.34 8.06 6.09
N ILE A 271 -6.14 9.07 6.94
CA ILE A 271 -4.92 9.89 6.93
C ILE A 271 -3.86 9.25 7.83
N ASN A 272 -2.64 9.18 7.30
CA ASN A 272 -1.44 8.82 8.04
C ASN A 272 -0.27 9.76 7.67
N SER A 273 0.81 9.72 8.46
CA SER A 273 2.02 10.49 8.17
C SER A 273 3.22 9.90 8.91
N TYR A 274 4.42 10.15 8.39
CA TYR A 274 5.68 9.76 9.03
C TYR A 274 6.15 10.79 10.07
N GLU A 275 5.57 11.99 10.13
CA GLU A 275 5.94 13.01 11.12
C GLU A 275 4.72 13.57 11.87
N TRP A 276 4.84 13.71 13.18
CA TRP A 276 3.77 14.24 14.05
C TRP A 276 3.22 15.58 13.60
N ARG A 277 4.08 16.51 13.17
CA ARG A 277 3.65 17.84 12.73
C ARG A 277 2.67 17.78 11.55
N PHE A 278 2.92 16.88 10.61
CA PHE A 278 2.09 16.71 9.41
C PHE A 278 0.88 15.85 9.73
N TYR A 279 1.04 14.82 10.56
CA TYR A 279 -0.09 14.04 11.07
C TYR A 279 -1.14 14.95 11.71
N VAL A 280 -0.75 15.78 12.69
CA VAL A 280 -1.66 16.70 13.39
C VAL A 280 -2.28 17.71 12.43
N TRP A 281 -1.49 18.28 11.52
CA TRP A 281 -1.97 19.23 10.52
C TRP A 281 -3.07 18.63 9.64
N TYR A 282 -2.81 17.48 9.02
CA TYR A 282 -3.76 16.89 8.08
C TYR A 282 -4.90 16.13 8.75
N LYS A 283 -4.68 15.56 9.93
CA LYS A 283 -5.72 14.79 10.63
C LYS A 283 -6.72 15.70 11.33
N TYR A 284 -6.26 16.79 11.96
CA TYR A 284 -7.12 17.63 12.78
C TYR A 284 -7.33 19.04 12.20
N ILE A 285 -6.28 19.71 11.74
CA ILE A 285 -6.39 21.13 11.31
C ILE A 285 -7.13 21.24 9.98
N THR A 286 -6.69 20.52 8.93
CA THR A 286 -7.37 20.56 7.61
C THR A 286 -8.74 19.90 7.64
N ARG A 287 -9.02 19.08 8.66
CA ARG A 287 -10.31 18.41 8.86
C ARG A 287 -11.27 19.20 9.74
N HIS A 288 -10.83 20.29 10.36
CA HIS A 288 -11.73 21.23 11.02
C HIS A 288 -12.79 21.73 10.02
N TRP A 289 -14.06 21.75 10.41
CA TRP A 289 -15.17 21.99 9.49
C TRP A 289 -15.07 23.33 8.72
N VAL A 290 -14.57 24.40 9.36
CA VAL A 290 -14.33 25.70 8.70
C VAL A 290 -13.23 25.61 7.65
N VAL A 291 -12.11 24.98 7.98
CA VAL A 291 -10.96 24.85 7.08
C VAL A 291 -11.34 23.97 5.90
N ARG A 292 -12.03 22.87 6.18
CA ARG A 292 -12.55 21.97 5.16
C ARG A 292 -13.57 22.62 4.25
N TRP A 293 -14.47 23.45 4.78
CA TRP A 293 -15.39 24.25 3.98
C TRP A 293 -14.63 25.19 3.04
N TRP A 294 -13.61 25.88 3.56
CA TRP A 294 -12.78 26.77 2.76
C TRP A 294 -12.02 26.01 1.66
N ILE A 295 -11.39 24.88 1.98
CA ILE A 295 -10.68 24.01 1.00
C ILE A 295 -11.65 23.57 -0.11
N LYS A 296 -12.86 23.14 0.25
CA LYS A 296 -13.83 22.61 -0.73
C LYS A 296 -14.50 23.69 -1.58
N HIS A 297 -14.82 24.85 -1.01
CA HIS A 297 -15.69 25.83 -1.66
C HIS A 297 -15.00 27.13 -2.08
N VAL A 298 -13.87 27.48 -1.45
CA VAL A 298 -13.13 28.71 -1.73
C VAL A 298 -11.84 28.40 -2.49
N GLU A 299 -10.99 27.52 -1.95
CA GLU A 299 -9.79 27.07 -2.66
C GLU A 299 -10.16 26.20 -3.86
N ALA A 300 -11.07 25.25 -3.65
CA ALA A 300 -11.54 24.29 -4.66
C ALA A 300 -10.40 23.64 -5.46
N GLY A 301 -9.27 23.41 -4.80
CA GLY A 301 -8.07 22.82 -5.37
C GLY A 301 -7.22 23.79 -6.19
N ASN A 302 -7.74 24.97 -6.56
CA ASN A 302 -7.04 26.02 -7.32
C ASN A 302 -6.17 25.50 -8.48
N GLY A 303 -6.64 24.47 -9.20
CA GLY A 303 -5.91 23.84 -10.30
C GLY A 303 -4.66 23.03 -9.90
N MET A 304 -4.42 22.80 -8.60
CA MET A 304 -3.24 22.04 -8.15
C MET A 304 -3.22 20.61 -8.68
N GLN A 305 -4.37 20.00 -8.98
CA GLN A 305 -4.46 18.68 -9.61
C GLN A 305 -3.79 18.60 -10.99
N PHE A 306 -3.54 19.74 -11.66
CA PHE A 306 -2.80 19.77 -12.93
C PHE A 306 -1.29 19.61 -12.72
N ALA A 307 -0.77 19.88 -11.52
CA ALA A 307 0.64 19.70 -11.17
C ALA A 307 0.92 18.23 -10.79
N LYS A 308 1.02 17.36 -11.79
CA LYS A 308 1.33 15.93 -11.61
C LYS A 308 2.70 15.74 -10.94
N MET A 309 2.79 14.81 -9.99
CA MET A 309 4.07 14.36 -9.43
C MET A 309 4.75 13.44 -10.45
N VAL A 310 5.92 13.87 -10.95
CA VAL A 310 6.74 13.07 -11.85
C VAL A 310 8.12 12.88 -11.24
N ILE A 311 8.51 11.63 -11.05
CA ILE A 311 9.88 11.25 -10.72
C ILE A 311 10.69 11.22 -12.03
N GLY A 312 11.53 12.23 -12.26
CA GLY A 312 12.32 12.40 -13.50
C GLY A 312 11.83 13.56 -14.39
N VAL A 313 12.17 13.53 -15.68
CA VAL A 313 11.85 14.62 -16.63
C VAL A 313 10.40 14.52 -17.13
N PRO A 314 9.51 15.49 -16.84
CA PRO A 314 8.08 15.39 -17.20
C PRO A 314 7.79 15.16 -18.69
N ALA A 315 8.60 15.72 -19.59
CA ALA A 315 8.45 15.55 -21.04
C ALA A 315 8.69 14.10 -21.51
N HIS A 316 9.30 13.26 -20.68
CA HIS A 316 9.57 11.85 -20.97
C HIS A 316 8.55 10.92 -20.31
N VAL A 317 7.46 11.44 -19.73
CA VAL A 317 6.33 10.60 -19.30
C VAL A 317 5.71 9.99 -20.55
N TRP A 318 5.49 8.69 -20.50
CA TRP A 318 4.91 7.92 -21.58
C TRP A 318 3.97 6.87 -21.00
N SER A 319 3.12 6.24 -21.81
CA SER A 319 2.17 5.23 -21.33
C SER A 319 2.50 3.85 -21.86
N TRP A 320 2.43 2.86 -20.97
CA TRP A 320 2.41 1.43 -21.31
C TRP A 320 1.11 0.81 -20.81
N ASP A 321 0.97 -0.50 -20.95
CA ASP A 321 -0.21 -1.22 -20.47
C ASP A 321 -0.42 -1.06 -18.95
N GLY A 322 0.64 -0.82 -18.16
CA GLY A 322 0.54 -0.52 -16.73
C GLY A 322 0.15 0.92 -16.39
N GLY A 323 -0.16 1.77 -17.39
CA GLY A 323 -0.53 3.17 -17.21
C GLY A 323 0.58 4.15 -17.59
N GLU A 324 0.55 5.37 -17.06
CA GLU A 324 1.62 6.36 -17.24
C GLU A 324 2.86 5.97 -16.42
N CYS A 325 4.01 6.02 -17.07
CA CYS A 325 5.30 5.70 -16.49
C CYS A 325 6.05 6.94 -16.03
N HIS A 326 6.70 6.80 -14.88
CA HIS A 326 7.79 7.70 -14.53
C HIS A 326 8.97 7.47 -15.50
N PRO A 327 9.60 8.55 -15.98
CA PRO A 327 10.85 8.47 -16.73
C PRO A 327 11.92 7.64 -16.01
N HIS A 328 12.83 7.02 -16.76
CA HIS A 328 13.93 6.26 -16.17
C HIS A 328 14.82 7.17 -15.32
N LEU A 329 15.16 6.71 -14.11
CA LEU A 329 16.12 7.38 -13.24
C LEU A 329 17.54 7.05 -13.70
N ASP A 330 18.02 7.71 -14.75
CA ASP A 330 19.46 7.80 -14.94
C ASP A 330 20.05 8.68 -13.83
N GLY A 331 20.56 8.04 -12.78
CA GLY A 331 21.40 8.69 -11.77
C GLY A 331 20.70 9.43 -10.61
N TYR A 332 19.37 9.38 -10.48
CA TYR A 332 18.69 10.04 -9.35
C TYR A 332 18.50 9.11 -8.15
N GLN A 333 19.24 9.38 -7.08
CA GLN A 333 19.17 8.75 -5.76
C GLN A 333 18.02 9.31 -4.91
N TYR A 334 16.76 9.18 -5.34
CA TYR A 334 15.63 9.57 -4.50
C TYR A 334 14.69 8.39 -4.28
N LEU A 335 15.07 7.54 -3.33
CA LEU A 335 14.16 6.83 -2.44
C LEU A 335 14.81 6.67 -1.07
#